data_AF-A0A6B8RH58-F1
#
_entry.id   AF-A0A6B8RH58-F1
#
_cell.length_a   1.000
_cell.length_b   1.000
_cell.length_c   1.000
_cell.angle_alpha   90.00
_cell.angle_beta   90.00
_cell.angle_gamma   90.00
#
_symmetry.space_group_name_H-M   'P 1'
#
loop_
_entity.id
_entity.type
_entity.pdbx_description
1 polymer ?
#
loop_
_entity_poly.entity_id
_entity_poly.type
_entity_poly.pdbx_seq_one_letter_code
_entity_poly.pdbx_strand_id
1 'polypeptide(L)'
;MTNEQAKITRPHQELPLFNTEDWMYEEFEVGQKIRSMRRTLSEGESMQFNALVMDMHPYVADEIFAKEEGVFGRRLVAGAFVFSVGLGLMAHNNIHTFSYGYDRLRFIKPVFIGDTIYTVRTQMEKRPKYKEMGLVKVSYEVYKNDGELALYCEHLQTVKYRNPEQWQDQIEKKGD
;
A
#
# COMPACT_ATOMS: atom_id res chain seq x y z
N MET A 1 -23.44 29.64 -33.82
CA MET A 1 -22.04 29.92 -33.43
C MET A 1 -21.54 28.73 -32.64
N THR A 2 -20.85 27.82 -33.32
CA THR A 2 -20.33 26.57 -32.77
C THR A 2 -19.11 26.87 -31.91
N ASN A 3 -19.18 26.52 -30.63
CA ASN A 3 -18.08 26.68 -29.70
C ASN A 3 -17.15 25.45 -29.84
N GLU A 4 -16.39 25.39 -30.93
CA GLU A 4 -15.26 24.47 -31.03
C GLU A 4 -14.16 24.97 -30.10
N GLN A 5 -14.19 24.51 -28.85
CA GLN A 5 -13.04 24.57 -27.98
C GLN A 5 -11.96 23.70 -28.64
N ALA A 6 -11.01 24.34 -29.33
CA ALA A 6 -9.79 23.70 -29.76
C ALA A 6 -9.19 22.96 -28.54
N LYS A 7 -9.16 21.63 -28.59
CA LYS A 7 -8.48 20.82 -27.58
C LYS A 7 -7.04 21.30 -27.55
N ILE A 8 -6.66 22.01 -26.50
CA ILE A 8 -5.28 22.40 -26.27
C ILE A 8 -4.49 21.10 -26.13
N THR A 9 -3.82 20.70 -27.20
CA THR A 9 -2.90 19.58 -27.17
C THR A 9 -1.72 19.98 -26.31
N ARG A 10 -1.47 19.20 -25.27
CA ARG A 10 -0.31 19.36 -24.39
C ARG A 10 0.62 18.21 -24.69
N PRO A 11 1.67 18.39 -25.51
CA PRO A 11 2.53 17.29 -25.98
C PRO A 11 3.12 16.43 -24.84
N HIS A 12 3.34 17.02 -23.66
CA HIS A 12 3.82 16.30 -22.48
C HIS A 12 2.81 15.30 -21.88
N GLN A 13 1.52 15.39 -22.21
CA GLN A 13 0.50 14.45 -21.73
C GLN A 13 0.55 13.10 -22.45
N GLU A 14 1.15 13.06 -23.63
CA GLU A 14 1.34 11.83 -24.41
C GLU A 14 2.60 11.07 -23.97
N LEU A 15 3.45 11.70 -23.16
CA LEU A 15 4.63 11.05 -22.59
C LEU A 15 4.19 10.03 -21.52
N PRO A 16 4.82 8.85 -21.48
CA PRO A 16 4.55 7.88 -20.42
C PRO A 16 4.96 8.45 -19.06
N LEU A 17 4.16 8.16 -18.03
CA LEU A 17 4.50 8.52 -16.66
C LEU A 17 5.67 7.67 -16.18
N PHE A 18 6.69 8.31 -15.63
CA PHE A 18 7.82 7.60 -15.01
C PHE A 18 7.41 6.94 -13.70
N ASN A 19 7.83 5.69 -13.48
CA ASN A 19 7.57 4.92 -12.26
C ASN A 19 6.07 4.71 -11.94
N THR A 20 5.31 4.47 -13.00
CA THR A 20 3.86 4.22 -12.99
C THR A 20 3.55 3.04 -13.89
N GLU A 21 2.94 2.00 -13.32
CA GLU A 21 2.51 0.82 -14.09
C GLU A 21 1.16 1.04 -14.80
N ASP A 22 0.87 0.24 -15.82
CA ASP A 22 -0.35 0.31 -16.64
C ASP A 22 -1.03 -1.06 -16.82
N TRP A 23 -0.72 -2.03 -15.95
CA TRP A 23 -1.35 -3.35 -15.98
C TRP A 23 -2.85 -3.25 -15.71
N MET A 24 -3.65 -3.94 -16.53
CA MET A 24 -5.09 -4.13 -16.35
C MET A 24 -5.41 -5.46 -15.65
N TYR A 25 -6.67 -5.69 -15.29
CA TYR A 25 -7.11 -6.84 -14.50
C TYR A 25 -6.63 -8.21 -15.03
N GLU A 26 -6.53 -8.35 -16.34
CA GLU A 26 -6.08 -9.55 -17.03
C GLU A 26 -4.63 -9.93 -16.68
N GLU A 27 -3.77 -8.93 -16.47
CA GLU A 27 -2.32 -9.08 -16.21
C GLU A 27 -1.99 -9.41 -14.74
N PHE A 28 -2.99 -9.40 -13.85
CA PHE A 28 -2.80 -9.81 -12.47
C PHE A 28 -2.76 -11.34 -12.36
N GLU A 29 -1.58 -11.91 -12.11
CA GLU A 29 -1.39 -13.35 -11.94
C GLU A 29 -1.44 -13.75 -10.46
N VAL A 30 -2.42 -14.58 -10.09
CA VAL A 30 -2.54 -15.10 -8.72
C VAL A 30 -1.33 -15.97 -8.38
N GLY A 31 -0.77 -15.79 -7.18
CA GLY A 31 0.43 -16.47 -6.71
C GLY A 31 1.73 -15.72 -7.01
N GLN A 32 1.71 -14.70 -7.88
CA GLN A 32 2.89 -13.88 -8.15
C GLN A 32 3.35 -13.17 -6.87
N LYS A 33 4.66 -13.23 -6.60
CA LYS A 33 5.32 -12.61 -5.45
C LYS A 33 6.42 -11.68 -5.89
N ILE A 34 6.46 -10.50 -5.28
CA ILE A 34 7.53 -9.50 -5.47
C ILE A 34 7.98 -8.94 -4.12
N ARG A 35 9.21 -8.45 -4.05
CA ARG A 35 9.81 -7.83 -2.86
C ARG A 35 10.28 -6.42 -3.19
N SER A 36 10.01 -5.48 -2.29
CA SER A 36 10.47 -4.10 -2.44
C SER A 36 11.96 -3.95 -2.20
N MET A 37 12.51 -2.76 -2.46
CA MET A 37 13.78 -2.36 -1.85
C MET A 37 13.69 -2.34 -0.32
N ARG A 38 14.85 -2.31 0.34
CA ARG A 38 14.96 -2.16 1.80
C ARG A 38 15.04 -0.68 2.17
N ARG A 39 14.53 -0.32 3.35
CA ARG A 39 14.63 1.02 3.92
C ARG A 39 14.85 0.97 5.42
N THR A 40 15.92 1.60 5.90
CA THR A 40 16.17 1.82 7.33
C THR A 40 15.34 2.99 7.83
N LEU A 41 14.63 2.80 8.95
CA LEU A 41 13.79 3.83 9.55
C LEU A 41 14.62 4.67 10.50
N SER A 42 14.74 5.97 10.21
CA SER A 42 15.45 6.94 11.03
C SER A 42 14.56 7.56 12.10
N GLU A 43 15.18 8.16 13.12
CA GLU A 43 14.44 8.88 14.17
C GLU A 43 13.72 10.11 13.61
N GLY A 44 14.39 10.86 12.73
CA GLY A 44 13.86 12.12 12.20
C GLY A 44 12.56 11.94 11.44
N GLU A 45 12.45 10.93 10.58
CA GLU A 45 11.21 10.65 9.84
C GLU A 45 10.11 10.08 10.74
N SER A 46 10.47 9.27 11.74
CA SER A 46 9.52 8.73 12.71
C SER A 46 8.88 9.86 13.51
N MET A 47 9.68 10.82 14.00
CA MET A 47 9.17 11.96 14.75
C MET A 47 8.39 12.94 13.85
N GLN A 48 8.82 13.15 12.61
CA GLN A 48 8.07 13.95 11.64
C GLN A 48 6.68 13.36 11.35
N PHE A 49 6.58 12.04 11.17
CA PHE A 49 5.29 11.39 10.97
C PHE A 49 4.40 11.57 12.20
N ASN A 50 4.92 11.30 13.39
CA ASN A 50 4.20 11.47 14.66
C ASN A 50 3.69 12.91 14.83
N ALA A 51 4.51 13.91 14.53
CA ALA A 51 4.11 15.32 14.56
C ALA A 51 3.03 15.66 13.53
N LEU A 52 3.15 15.14 12.31
CA LEU A 52 2.17 15.38 11.24
C LEU A 52 0.78 14.86 11.61
N VAL A 53 0.71 13.67 12.22
CA VAL A 53 -0.57 13.03 12.58
C VAL A 53 -1.00 13.30 14.03
N MET A 54 -0.19 14.06 14.77
CA MET A 54 -0.36 14.36 16.21
C MET A 54 -0.39 13.12 17.12
N ASP A 55 0.19 11.99 16.69
CA ASP A 55 0.37 10.80 17.54
C ASP A 55 1.67 10.92 18.34
N MET A 56 1.56 11.51 19.53
CA MET A 56 2.67 11.67 20.48
C MET A 56 2.59 10.66 21.62
N HIS A 57 2.13 9.42 21.35
CA HIS A 57 2.08 8.38 22.38
C HIS A 57 3.46 8.19 23.05
N PRO A 58 3.56 8.03 24.37
CA PRO A 58 4.84 7.94 25.08
C PRO A 58 5.84 6.91 24.51
N TYR A 59 5.37 5.71 24.14
CA TYR A 59 6.20 4.70 23.46
C TYR A 59 6.90 5.16 22.16
N VAL A 60 6.41 6.19 21.47
CA VAL A 60 6.97 6.64 20.19
C VAL A 60 7.56 8.05 20.27
N ALA A 61 7.21 8.83 21.29
CA ALA A 61 7.59 10.24 21.41
C ALA A 61 8.38 10.58 22.67
N ASP A 62 8.25 9.80 23.76
CA ASP A 62 8.86 10.09 25.06
C ASP A 62 10.00 9.10 25.36
N GLU A 63 11.24 9.61 25.34
CA GLU A 63 12.43 8.82 25.61
C GLU A 63 12.57 8.41 27.07
N ILE A 64 12.14 9.27 28.01
CA ILE A 64 12.24 9.01 29.45
C ILE A 64 11.26 7.91 29.80
N PHE A 65 9.99 8.08 29.41
CA PHE A 65 8.97 7.06 29.60
C PHE A 65 9.39 5.72 28.98
N ALA A 66 9.85 5.72 27.72
CA ALA A 66 10.16 4.48 27.02
C ALA A 66 11.31 3.69 27.67
N LYS A 67 12.23 4.36 28.37
CA LYS A 67 13.35 3.76 29.09
C LYS A 67 13.02 3.34 30.51
N GLU A 68 12.29 4.17 31.24
CA GLU A 68 12.09 4.02 32.69
C GLU A 68 10.81 3.25 33.04
N GLU A 69 9.75 3.44 32.25
CA GLU A 69 8.41 2.89 32.53
C GLU A 69 7.94 1.90 31.46
N GLY A 70 8.44 2.05 30.22
CA GLY A 70 8.03 1.27 29.07
C GLY A 70 8.57 -0.17 29.06
N VAL A 71 7.79 -1.08 28.49
CA VAL A 71 8.13 -2.52 28.44
C VAL A 71 9.27 -2.90 27.49
N PHE A 72 9.69 -1.98 26.61
CA PHE A 72 10.69 -2.25 25.57
C PHE A 72 12.07 -1.62 25.85
N GLY A 73 12.17 -0.75 26.87
CA GLY A 73 13.41 -0.06 27.25
C GLY A 73 13.96 0.93 26.22
N ARG A 74 13.18 1.25 25.16
CA ARG A 74 13.51 2.23 24.12
C ARG A 74 12.26 2.58 23.31
N ARG A 75 12.28 3.74 22.63
CA ARG A 75 11.19 4.16 21.75
C ARG A 75 11.01 3.25 20.54
N LEU A 76 9.75 3.13 20.15
CA LEU A 76 9.28 2.41 18.98
C LEU A 76 9.02 3.37 17.82
N VAL A 77 8.97 2.78 16.62
CA VAL A 77 8.35 3.43 15.47
C VAL A 77 6.85 3.17 15.52
N ALA A 78 6.04 4.22 15.32
CA ALA A 78 4.59 4.10 15.31
C ALA A 78 4.11 3.08 14.27
N GLY A 79 3.20 2.18 14.66
CA GLY A 79 2.71 1.12 13.77
C GLY A 79 2.08 1.68 12.48
N ALA A 80 1.34 2.80 12.58
CA ALA A 80 0.78 3.49 11.42
C ALA A 80 1.86 3.99 10.45
N PHE A 81 3.03 4.41 10.95
CA PHE A 81 4.15 4.79 10.10
C PHE A 81 4.75 3.58 9.40
N VAL A 82 4.96 2.46 10.12
CA VAL A 82 5.44 1.19 9.53
C VAL A 82 4.49 0.71 8.42
N PHE A 83 3.18 0.77 8.65
CA PHE A 83 2.17 0.45 7.64
C PHE A 83 2.31 1.35 6.41
N SER A 84 2.40 2.66 6.61
CA SER A 84 2.48 3.65 5.53
C SER A 84 3.75 3.48 4.69
N VAL A 85 4.90 3.27 5.33
CA VAL A 85 6.18 3.02 4.62
C VAL A 85 6.15 1.67 3.91
N GLY A 86 5.63 0.62 4.56
CA GLY A 86 5.50 -0.71 3.97
C GLY A 86 4.64 -0.71 2.70
N LEU A 87 3.54 0.05 2.69
CA LEU A 87 2.72 0.30 1.51
C LEU A 87 3.48 1.09 0.44
N GLY A 88 4.12 2.19 0.83
CA GLY A 88 4.86 3.07 -0.09
C GLY A 88 5.99 2.36 -0.83
N LEU A 89 6.65 1.40 -0.18
CA LEU A 89 7.67 0.54 -0.79
C LEU A 89 7.14 -0.36 -1.91
N MET A 90 5.81 -0.56 -1.99
CA MET A 90 5.10 -1.34 -3.01
C MET A 90 4.20 -0.49 -3.90
N ALA A 91 4.35 0.84 -3.86
CA ALA A 91 3.52 1.75 -4.64
C ALA A 91 3.96 1.73 -6.12
N HIS A 92 3.24 0.96 -6.93
CA HIS A 92 3.40 0.89 -8.39
C HIS A 92 2.78 2.08 -9.14
N ASN A 93 2.06 2.96 -8.43
CA ASN A 93 1.33 4.10 -8.98
C ASN A 93 0.41 3.74 -10.17
N ASN A 94 -0.10 2.50 -10.21
CA ASN A 94 -0.81 2.00 -11.39
C ASN A 94 -2.11 2.77 -11.63
N ILE A 95 -2.22 3.41 -12.81
CA ILE A 95 -3.33 4.30 -13.20
C ILE A 95 -4.67 3.59 -13.44
N HIS A 96 -4.67 2.27 -13.53
CA HIS A 96 -5.87 1.45 -13.69
C HIS A 96 -6.33 0.81 -12.39
N THR A 97 -5.63 1.08 -11.29
CA THR A 97 -5.94 0.55 -9.96
C THR A 97 -6.49 1.65 -9.04
N PHE A 98 -7.34 1.24 -8.09
CA PHE A 98 -7.78 2.11 -7.01
C PHE A 98 -7.78 1.33 -5.69
N SER A 99 -7.18 1.92 -4.66
CA SER A 99 -7.11 1.35 -3.31
C SER A 99 -8.48 1.42 -2.64
N TYR A 100 -9.18 0.30 -2.59
CA TYR A 100 -10.52 0.21 -2.01
C TYR A 100 -10.50 0.14 -0.49
N GLY A 101 -9.52 -0.58 0.08
CA GLY A 101 -9.41 -0.73 1.52
C GLY A 101 -8.40 -1.80 1.92
N TYR A 102 -8.30 -2.03 3.23
CA TYR A 102 -7.38 -3.00 3.81
C TYR A 102 -8.10 -3.88 4.81
N ASP A 103 -7.87 -5.18 4.70
CA ASP A 103 -8.34 -6.19 5.64
C ASP A 103 -7.17 -6.72 6.49
N ARG A 104 -7.51 -7.33 7.63
CA ARG A 104 -6.59 -8.10 8.48
C ARG A 104 -5.28 -7.39 8.86
N LEU A 105 -5.29 -6.06 9.01
CA LEU A 105 -4.12 -5.33 9.50
C LEU A 105 -3.70 -5.82 10.90
N ARG A 106 -2.46 -6.26 11.05
CA ARG A 106 -1.88 -6.73 12.32
C ARG A 106 -0.47 -6.19 12.48
N PHE A 107 -0.21 -5.58 13.64
CA PHE A 107 1.15 -5.25 14.12
C PHE A 107 1.67 -6.45 14.92
N ILE A 108 2.51 -7.26 14.27
CA ILE A 108 2.93 -8.58 14.79
C ILE A 108 4.15 -8.44 15.70
N LYS A 109 5.13 -7.61 15.30
CA LYS A 109 6.34 -7.34 16.07
C LYS A 109 6.65 -5.85 16.13
N PRO A 110 7.20 -5.36 17.27
CA PRO A 110 7.63 -3.98 17.38
C PRO A 110 8.75 -3.66 16.39
N VAL A 111 8.66 -2.49 15.77
CA VAL A 111 9.72 -1.91 14.94
C VAL A 111 10.35 -0.77 15.72
N PHE A 112 11.68 -0.74 15.73
CA PHE A 112 12.46 0.25 16.45
C PHE A 112 13.17 1.19 15.50
N ILE A 113 13.54 2.36 16.01
CA ILE A 113 14.42 3.29 15.30
C ILE A 113 15.72 2.55 14.92
N GLY A 114 16.14 2.66 13.67
CA GLY A 114 17.29 1.96 13.10
C GLY A 114 17.00 0.59 12.49
N ASP A 115 15.79 0.03 12.67
CA ASP A 115 15.40 -1.20 11.97
C ASP A 115 15.29 -0.94 10.46
N THR A 116 15.67 -1.94 9.67
CA THR A 116 15.53 -1.93 8.21
C THR A 116 14.35 -2.78 7.78
N ILE A 117 13.39 -2.19 7.08
CA ILE A 117 12.18 -2.90 6.63
C ILE A 117 12.16 -3.13 5.12
N TYR A 118 11.40 -4.14 4.70
CA TYR A 118 11.02 -4.36 3.31
C TYR A 118 9.68 -5.10 3.25
N THR A 119 8.94 -4.91 2.17
CA THR A 119 7.65 -5.55 1.97
C THR A 119 7.80 -6.70 0.98
N VAL A 120 7.05 -7.78 1.21
CA VAL A 120 6.73 -8.78 0.19
C VAL A 120 5.25 -8.64 -0.13
N ARG A 121 4.93 -8.60 -1.43
CA ARG A 121 3.58 -8.51 -1.95
C ARG A 121 3.24 -9.79 -2.68
N THR A 122 2.16 -10.45 -2.28
CA THR A 122 1.64 -11.63 -2.96
C THR A 122 0.28 -11.34 -3.57
N GLN A 123 0.09 -11.62 -4.86
CA GLN A 123 -1.24 -11.60 -5.49
C GLN A 123 -2.05 -12.80 -4.97
N MET A 124 -3.06 -12.56 -4.14
CA MET A 124 -3.76 -13.65 -3.44
C MET A 124 -4.95 -14.19 -4.22
N GLU A 125 -5.78 -13.29 -4.74
CA GLU A 125 -6.95 -13.65 -5.54
C GLU A 125 -7.35 -12.46 -6.40
N LYS A 126 -8.10 -12.76 -7.46
CA LYS A 126 -8.84 -11.76 -8.23
C LYS A 126 -10.21 -12.30 -8.59
N ARG A 127 -11.21 -11.43 -8.62
CA ARG A 127 -12.58 -11.77 -9.02
C ARG A 127 -13.27 -10.60 -9.71
N PRO A 128 -14.16 -10.86 -10.67
CA PRO A 128 -15.03 -9.82 -11.20
C PRO A 128 -15.94 -9.22 -10.11
N LYS A 129 -16.18 -7.90 -10.15
CA LYS A 129 -16.98 -7.21 -9.10
C LYS A 129 -17.92 -6.13 -9.62
N TYR A 130 -17.46 -5.30 -10.56
CA TYR A 130 -18.25 -4.21 -11.16
C TYR A 130 -18.27 -4.34 -12.66
N LYS A 131 -19.13 -3.55 -13.32
CA LYS A 131 -19.26 -3.53 -14.78
C LYS A 131 -17.92 -3.31 -15.48
N GLU A 132 -17.11 -2.36 -15.01
CA GLU A 132 -15.85 -1.98 -15.68
C GLU A 132 -14.59 -2.41 -14.92
N MET A 133 -14.73 -2.98 -13.72
CA MET A 133 -13.61 -3.25 -12.82
C MET A 133 -13.77 -4.55 -12.05
N GLY A 134 -12.67 -5.28 -11.90
CA GLY A 134 -12.55 -6.42 -10.99
C GLY A 134 -11.98 -6.01 -9.64
N LEU A 135 -12.06 -6.89 -8.66
CA LEU A 135 -11.40 -6.77 -7.37
C LEU A 135 -10.19 -7.70 -7.33
N VAL A 136 -9.04 -7.16 -6.95
CA VAL A 136 -7.82 -7.91 -6.68
C VAL A 136 -7.48 -7.74 -5.19
N LYS A 137 -7.16 -8.83 -4.52
CA LYS A 137 -6.66 -8.83 -3.14
C LYS A 137 -5.22 -9.29 -3.12
N VAL A 138 -4.39 -8.54 -2.38
CA VAL A 138 -2.95 -8.81 -2.26
C VAL A 138 -2.51 -8.76 -0.81
N SER A 139 -1.58 -9.63 -0.40
CA SER A 139 -0.94 -9.51 0.90
C SER A 139 0.14 -8.43 0.85
N TYR A 140 0.31 -7.72 1.95
CA TYR A 140 1.54 -7.02 2.28
C TYR A 140 2.10 -7.59 3.57
N GLU A 141 3.26 -8.22 3.44
CA GLU A 141 4.06 -8.78 4.52
C GLU A 141 5.29 -7.91 4.71
N VAL A 142 5.28 -7.08 5.77
CA VAL A 142 6.41 -6.18 6.07
C VAL A 142 7.34 -6.90 7.03
N TYR A 143 8.55 -7.18 6.55
CA TYR A 143 9.62 -7.79 7.31
C TYR A 143 10.60 -6.74 7.80
N LYS A 144 11.30 -7.03 8.90
CA LYS A 144 12.41 -6.24 9.43
C LYS A 144 13.69 -7.05 9.52
N ASN A 145 14.82 -6.37 9.33
CA ASN A 145 16.19 -6.86 9.45
C ASN A 145 16.38 -8.21 8.73
N ASP A 146 16.69 -9.26 9.49
CA ASP A 146 17.00 -10.61 9.00
C ASP A 146 15.75 -11.44 8.62
N GLY A 147 14.59 -10.81 8.46
CA GLY A 147 13.38 -11.45 7.95
C GLY A 147 12.32 -11.76 9.00
N GLU A 148 12.29 -11.04 10.12
CA GLU A 148 11.20 -11.15 11.10
C GLU A 148 9.96 -10.41 10.58
N LEU A 149 8.80 -11.07 10.57
CA LEU A 149 7.54 -10.45 10.13
C LEU A 149 7.04 -9.45 11.18
N ALA A 150 7.03 -8.17 10.82
CA ALA A 150 6.62 -7.08 11.70
C ALA A 150 5.15 -6.69 11.51
N LEU A 151 4.64 -6.72 10.28
CA LEU A 151 3.28 -6.32 9.96
C LEU A 151 2.71 -7.17 8.82
N TYR A 152 1.42 -7.48 8.92
CA TYR A 152 0.63 -8.09 7.86
C TYR A 152 -0.63 -7.28 7.57
N CYS A 153 -1.03 -7.17 6.31
CA CYS A 153 -2.37 -6.76 5.92
C CYS A 153 -2.73 -7.29 4.51
N GLU A 154 -4.02 -7.24 4.17
CA GLU A 154 -4.54 -7.58 2.85
C GLU A 154 -5.08 -6.31 2.19
N HIS A 155 -4.46 -5.88 1.10
CA HIS A 155 -4.89 -4.71 0.34
C HIS A 155 -5.89 -5.12 -0.74
N LEU A 156 -7.08 -4.52 -0.67
CA LEU A 156 -8.15 -4.66 -1.65
C LEU A 156 -8.04 -3.51 -2.65
N GLN A 157 -7.87 -3.84 -3.93
CA GLN A 157 -7.81 -2.84 -5.00
C GLN A 157 -8.77 -3.22 -6.12
N THR A 158 -9.47 -2.23 -6.67
CA THR A 158 -10.22 -2.41 -7.91
C THR A 158 -9.31 -2.16 -9.09
N VAL A 159 -9.44 -2.95 -10.15
CA VAL A 159 -8.63 -2.86 -11.36
C VAL A 159 -9.53 -2.85 -12.58
N LYS A 160 -9.29 -1.92 -13.52
CA LYS A 160 -10.04 -1.87 -14.78
C LYS A 160 -9.83 -3.12 -15.61
N TYR A 161 -10.90 -3.59 -16.26
CA TYR A 161 -10.79 -4.58 -17.31
C TYR A 161 -10.30 -3.93 -18.60
N ARG A 162 -9.56 -4.70 -19.40
CA ARG A 162 -9.29 -4.33 -20.79
C ARG A 162 -10.55 -4.46 -21.65
N ASN A 163 -11.31 -5.54 -21.45
CA ASN A 163 -12.54 -5.84 -22.18
C ASN A 163 -13.68 -6.17 -21.20
N PRO A 164 -14.46 -5.17 -20.73
CA PRO A 164 -15.48 -5.37 -19.71
C PRO A 164 -16.54 -6.44 -20.03
N GLU A 165 -16.91 -6.57 -21.30
CA GLU A 165 -17.90 -7.53 -21.82
C GLU A 165 -17.59 -8.98 -21.38
N GLN A 166 -16.30 -9.35 -21.27
CA GLN A 166 -15.86 -10.72 -20.97
C GLN A 166 -16.15 -11.16 -19.53
N TRP A 167 -16.43 -10.20 -18.64
CA TRP A 167 -16.51 -10.44 -17.21
C TRP A 167 -17.93 -10.31 -16.65
N GLN A 168 -18.90 -9.85 -17.44
CA GLN A 168 -20.25 -9.51 -16.95
C GLN A 168 -20.98 -10.69 -16.32
N ASP A 169 -20.89 -11.87 -16.93
CA ASP A 169 -21.58 -13.09 -16.45
C ASP A 169 -20.99 -13.64 -15.14
N GLN A 170 -19.80 -13.18 -14.76
CA GLN A 170 -19.07 -13.60 -13.56
C GLN A 170 -19.22 -12.61 -12.40
N ILE A 171 -19.88 -11.47 -12.62
CA ILE A 171 -20.14 -10.51 -11.55
C ILE A 171 -21.18 -11.11 -10.61
N GLU A 172 -20.79 -11.31 -9.35
CA GLU A 172 -21.73 -11.72 -8.30
C GLU A 172 -22.91 -10.76 -8.25
N LYS A 173 -24.10 -11.25 -8.62
CA LYS A 173 -25.34 -10.50 -8.40
C LYS A 173 -25.52 -10.41 -6.90
N LYS A 174 -25.52 -9.19 -6.35
CA LYS A 174 -25.97 -8.98 -4.96
C LYS A 174 -27.35 -9.62 -4.85
N GLY A 175 -27.50 -10.62 -3.98
CA GLY A 175 -28.82 -11.10 -3.59
C GLY A 175 -29.62 -9.92 -3.04
N ASP A 176 -30.86 -9.79 -3.49
CA ASP A 176 -31.83 -8.80 -3.03
C ASP A 176 -32.04 -8.84 -1.51
#